data_AF-A0A968X9L6-F1
#
_entry.id   AF-A0A968X9L6-F1
#
_cell.length_a   1.000
_cell.length_b   1.000
_cell.length_c   1.000
_cell.angle_alpha   90.00
_cell.angle_beta   90.00
_cell.angle_gamma   90.00
#
_symmetry.space_group_name_H-M   'P 1'
#
loop_
_entity.id
_entity.type
_entity.pdbx_description
1 polymer ?
#
loop_
_entity_poly.entity_id
_entity_poly.type
_entity_poly.pdbx_seq_one_letter_code
_entity_poly.pdbx_strand_id
1 'polypeptide(L)'
;MMVAWGGRTLLVGLIARSYDANLALAAWPAAWGMVVVIANSTRMVQQMIIKYRHRLSDRRLLKFTLSVGGTCSLVLLLMATTPWGNLLIRGFIGSDPELIDRIRPVLLVCTLQPLFVAILNAAQGFLVSDGRTGSVNLATWLGTGGGWLLVAWVGVSDRAGWGGEA
;
A
#
# COMPACT_ATOMS: atom_id res chain seq x y z
N MET A 1 1.47 7.14 -15.55
CA MET A 1 0.64 7.74 -14.47
C MET A 1 -0.86 7.51 -14.68
N MET A 2 -1.39 7.67 -15.90
CA MET A 2 -2.82 7.56 -16.21
C MET A 2 -3.48 6.25 -15.71
N VAL A 3 -2.82 5.10 -15.80
CA VAL A 3 -3.38 3.81 -15.33
C VAL A 3 -3.35 3.63 -13.82
N ALA A 4 -2.32 4.14 -13.14
CA ALA A 4 -2.26 4.16 -11.68
C ALA A 4 -3.36 5.03 -11.06
N TRP A 5 -3.66 6.16 -11.70
CA TRP A 5 -4.73 7.05 -11.29
C TRP A 5 -6.12 6.52 -11.71
N GLY A 6 -6.24 5.96 -12.91
CA GLY A 6 -7.47 5.34 -13.39
C GLY A 6 -7.91 4.13 -12.56
N GLY A 7 -6.96 3.29 -12.13
CA GLY A 7 -7.24 2.18 -11.21
C GLY A 7 -7.80 2.65 -9.87
N ARG A 8 -7.31 3.77 -9.33
CA ARG A 8 -7.88 4.40 -8.12
C ARG A 8 -9.29 4.91 -8.35
N THR A 9 -9.55 5.58 -9.47
CA THR A 9 -10.90 6.08 -9.80
C THR A 9 -11.90 4.94 -9.93
N LEU A 10 -11.50 3.82 -10.55
CA LEU A 10 -12.33 2.62 -10.64
C LEU A 10 -12.60 2.00 -9.27
N LEU A 11 -11.59 1.93 -8.40
CA LEU A 11 -11.75 1.45 -7.03
C LEU A 11 -12.74 2.29 -6.23
N VAL A 12 -12.66 3.62 -6.32
CA VAL A 12 -13.63 4.50 -5.66
C VAL A 12 -15.04 4.28 -6.20
N GLY A 13 -15.18 4.08 -7.52
CA GLY A 13 -16.45 3.71 -8.14
C GLY A 13 -17.03 2.38 -7.65
N LEU A 14 -16.16 1.38 -7.38
CA LEU A 14 -16.57 0.11 -6.77
C LEU A 14 -16.97 0.28 -5.30
N ILE A 15 -16.20 1.06 -4.53
CA ILE A 15 -16.47 1.37 -3.13
C ILE A 15 -17.81 2.10 -2.96
N ALA A 16 -18.15 2.98 -3.90
CA ALA A 16 -19.44 3.66 -3.93
C ALA A 16 -20.65 2.71 -4.09
N ARG A 17 -20.43 1.44 -4.47
CA ARG A 17 -21.45 0.39 -4.58
C ARG A 17 -21.45 -0.57 -3.39
N SER A 18 -20.82 -0.18 -2.28
CA SER A 18 -20.89 -0.91 -1.01
C SER A 18 -22.24 -0.68 -0.32
N TYR A 19 -22.57 -1.55 0.63
CA TYR A 19 -23.83 -1.47 1.39
C TYR A 19 -23.97 -0.12 2.13
N ASP A 20 -22.85 0.42 2.60
CA ASP A 20 -22.77 1.72 3.24
C ASP A 20 -21.77 2.62 2.49
N ALA A 21 -22.24 3.20 1.38
CA ALA A 21 -21.42 3.97 0.47
C ALA A 21 -20.82 5.22 1.13
N ASN A 22 -21.57 5.92 1.97
CA ASN A 22 -21.11 7.15 2.61
C ASN A 22 -19.93 6.87 3.55
N LEU A 23 -20.08 5.87 4.42
CA LEU A 23 -19.05 5.51 5.38
C LEU A 23 -17.83 4.91 4.68
N ALA A 24 -18.03 4.08 3.65
CA ALA A 24 -16.92 3.48 2.90
C ALA A 24 -16.12 4.52 2.10
N LEU A 25 -16.79 5.52 1.50
CA LEU A 25 -16.15 6.62 0.78
C LEU A 25 -15.42 7.59 1.72
N ALA A 26 -15.85 7.71 2.98
CA ALA A 26 -15.11 8.46 4.00
C ALA A 26 -13.91 7.68 4.55
N ALA A 27 -14.08 6.39 4.83
CA ALA A 27 -13.05 5.55 5.43
C ALA A 27 -11.86 5.28 4.50
N TRP A 28 -12.12 5.06 3.21
CA TRP A 28 -11.08 4.65 2.27
C TRP A 28 -9.97 5.70 2.06
N PRO A 29 -10.25 6.96 1.70
CA PRO A 29 -9.20 7.98 1.53
C PRO A 29 -8.45 8.24 2.83
N ALA A 30 -9.15 8.18 3.96
CA ALA A 30 -8.58 8.41 5.28
C ALA A 30 -7.57 7.31 5.65
N ALA A 31 -7.95 6.04 5.51
CA ALA A 31 -7.06 4.90 5.68
C ALA A 31 -5.89 4.93 4.69
N TRP A 32 -6.17 5.20 3.41
CA TRP A 32 -5.16 5.25 2.37
C TRP A 32 -4.13 6.36 2.59
N GLY A 33 -4.56 7.52 3.10
CA GLY A 33 -3.67 8.62 3.49
C GLY A 33 -2.62 8.15 4.49
N MET A 34 -3.04 7.42 5.52
CA MET A 34 -2.13 6.86 6.53
C MET A 34 -1.16 5.84 5.92
N VAL A 35 -1.64 4.95 5.03
CA VAL A 35 -0.79 3.99 4.31
C VAL A 35 0.27 4.72 3.50
N VAL A 36 -0.10 5.77 2.77
CA VAL A 36 0.83 6.54 1.93
C VAL A 36 1.88 7.27 2.76
N VAL A 37 1.50 7.85 3.91
CA VAL A 37 2.46 8.51 4.81
C VAL A 37 3.58 7.55 5.21
N ILE A 38 3.23 6.32 5.59
CA ILE A 38 4.20 5.30 6.00
C ILE A 38 4.96 4.75 4.78
N ALA A 39 4.26 4.44 3.68
CA ALA A 39 4.88 3.89 2.48
C ALA A 39 5.86 4.88 1.81
N ASN A 40 5.64 6.19 1.93
CA ASN A 40 6.53 7.21 1.39
C ASN A 40 7.94 7.15 1.98
N SER A 41 8.09 6.70 3.23
CA SER A 41 9.41 6.51 3.86
C SER A 41 10.28 5.51 3.08
N THR A 42 9.67 4.58 2.34
CA THR A 42 10.40 3.58 1.54
C THR A 42 10.96 4.14 0.23
N ARG A 43 10.55 5.35 -0.22
CA ARG A 43 11.06 5.95 -1.47
C ARG A 43 12.58 6.19 -1.43
N MET A 44 13.14 6.42 -0.26
CA MET A 44 14.60 6.61 -0.09
C MET A 44 15.41 5.33 -0.37
N VAL A 45 14.77 4.15 -0.39
CA VAL A 45 15.42 2.89 -0.76
C VAL A 45 16.03 2.96 -2.16
N GLN A 46 15.32 3.58 -3.11
CA GLN A 46 15.80 3.75 -4.48
C GLN A 46 17.12 4.53 -4.52
N GLN A 47 17.16 5.67 -3.82
CA GLN A 47 18.34 6.55 -3.77
C GLN A 47 19.53 5.86 -3.12
N MET A 48 19.29 5.08 -2.06
CA MET A 48 20.31 4.27 -1.41
C MET A 48 20.90 3.22 -2.35
N ILE A 49 20.06 2.53 -3.13
CA ILE A 49 20.54 1.52 -4.08
C ILE A 49 21.37 2.15 -5.19
N ILE A 50 20.90 3.26 -5.77
CA ILE A 50 21.66 3.98 -6.81
C ILE A 50 23.04 4.37 -6.30
N LYS A 51 23.11 4.92 -5.08
CA LYS A 51 24.38 5.38 -4.47
C LYS A 51 25.35 4.24 -4.16
N TYR A 52 24.85 3.07 -3.75
CA TYR A 52 25.68 1.98 -3.21
C TYR A 52 25.78 0.74 -4.11
N ARG A 53 25.16 0.73 -5.29
CA ARG A 53 25.17 -0.39 -6.25
C ARG A 53 26.55 -1.00 -6.49
N HIS A 54 27.58 -0.16 -6.69
CA HIS A 54 28.94 -0.62 -7.00
C HIS A 54 29.84 -0.73 -5.77
N ARG A 55 29.30 -0.49 -4.57
CA ARG A 55 30.05 -0.51 -3.30
C ARG A 55 29.63 -1.64 -2.37
N LEU A 56 28.41 -2.15 -2.52
CA LEU A 56 27.83 -3.20 -1.71
C LEU A 56 27.28 -4.31 -2.61
N SER A 57 27.15 -5.52 -2.07
CA SER A 57 26.51 -6.62 -2.78
C SER A 57 25.00 -6.44 -2.86
N ASP A 58 24.39 -6.93 -3.95
CA ASP A 58 22.95 -6.86 -4.18
C ASP A 58 22.16 -7.52 -3.07
N ARG A 59 22.67 -8.65 -2.54
CA ARG A 59 22.05 -9.33 -1.40
C ARG A 59 21.97 -8.42 -0.16
N ARG A 60 22.96 -7.55 0.07
CA ARG A 60 22.96 -6.61 1.20
C ARG A 60 21.96 -5.47 0.98
N LEU A 61 21.88 -4.97 -0.26
CA LEU A 61 20.91 -3.96 -0.66
C LEU A 61 19.46 -4.48 -0.61
N LEU A 62 19.23 -5.74 -0.99
CA LEU A 62 17.93 -6.40 -0.87
C LEU A 62 17.55 -6.67 0.58
N LYS A 63 18.49 -7.10 1.43
CA LYS A 63 18.25 -7.21 2.89
C LYS A 63 17.86 -5.87 3.50
N PHE A 64 18.55 -4.79 3.12
CA PHE A 64 18.18 -3.43 3.53
C PHE A 64 16.75 -3.08 3.09
N THR A 65 16.42 -3.33 1.81
CA THR A 65 15.08 -3.12 1.25
C THR A 65 14.01 -3.85 2.04
N LEU A 66 14.19 -5.15 2.29
CA LEU A 66 13.25 -5.97 3.06
C LEU A 66 13.15 -5.51 4.51
N SER A 67 14.24 -5.04 5.12
CA SER A 67 14.21 -4.51 6.48
C SER A 67 13.43 -3.20 6.60
N VAL A 68 13.56 -2.29 5.63
CA VAL A 68 12.83 -1.01 5.61
C VAL A 68 11.36 -1.26 5.30
N GLY A 69 11.08 -2.00 4.22
CA GLY A 69 9.71 -2.34 3.83
C GLY A 69 8.99 -3.16 4.91
N GLY A 70 9.69 -4.12 5.53
CA GLY A 70 9.18 -4.93 6.63
C GLY A 70 8.88 -4.12 7.87
N THR A 71 9.77 -3.19 8.26
CA THR A 71 9.53 -2.28 9.39
C THR A 71 8.31 -1.39 9.15
N CYS A 72 8.20 -0.76 7.98
CA CYS A 72 7.04 0.05 7.62
C CYS A 72 5.73 -0.76 7.61
N SER A 73 5.79 -2.00 7.10
CA SER A 73 4.64 -2.92 7.09
C SER A 73 4.25 -3.33 8.51
N LEU A 74 5.23 -3.62 9.37
CA LEU A 74 4.99 -3.94 10.78
C LEU A 74 4.34 -2.77 11.52
N VAL A 75 4.78 -1.53 11.26
CA VAL A 75 4.13 -0.33 11.83
C VAL A 75 2.66 -0.25 11.43
N LEU A 76 2.33 -0.49 10.15
CA LEU A 76 0.93 -0.55 9.71
C LEU A 76 0.14 -1.68 10.39
N LEU A 77 0.73 -2.87 10.51
CA LEU A 77 0.10 -4.01 11.17
C LEU A 77 -0.23 -3.69 12.63
N LEU A 78 0.73 -3.12 13.36
CA LEU A 78 0.57 -2.73 14.75
C LEU A 78 -0.49 -1.63 14.87
N MET A 79 -0.52 -0.68 13.95
CA MET A 79 -1.54 0.38 13.92
C MET A 79 -2.95 -0.16 13.65
N ALA A 80 -3.08 -1.22 12.85
CA ALA A 80 -4.37 -1.85 12.55
C ALA A 80 -4.87 -2.78 13.67
N THR A 81 -3.98 -3.43 14.41
CA THR A 81 -4.32 -4.51 15.36
C THR A 81 -4.28 -4.10 16.83
N THR A 82 -3.48 -3.10 17.20
CA THR A 82 -3.28 -2.74 18.61
C THR A 82 -4.26 -1.65 19.09
N PRO A 83 -4.61 -1.61 20.39
CA PRO A 83 -5.39 -0.52 20.98
C PRO A 83 -4.69 0.85 20.84
N TRP A 84 -3.36 0.87 20.91
CA TRP A 84 -2.56 2.08 20.69
C TRP A 84 -2.73 2.65 19.29
N GLY A 85 -2.92 1.79 18.28
CA GLY A 85 -3.27 2.20 16.93
C GLY A 85 -4.51 3.08 16.85
N ASN A 86 -5.50 2.89 17.75
CA ASN A 86 -6.68 3.76 17.80
C ASN A 86 -6.35 5.19 18.16
N LEU A 87 -5.33 5.44 18.98
CA LEU A 87 -4.93 6.80 19.32
C LEU A 87 -4.38 7.52 18.08
N LEU A 88 -3.62 6.81 17.26
CA LEU A 88 -3.09 7.35 16.00
C LEU A 88 -4.20 7.59 14.97
N ILE A 89 -5.12 6.64 14.80
CA ILE A 89 -6.26 6.78 13.90
C ILE A 89 -7.14 7.96 14.35
N ARG A 90 -7.43 8.06 15.66
CA ARG A 90 -8.20 9.18 16.23
C ARG A 90 -7.53 10.53 16.04
N GLY A 91 -6.21 10.59 16.22
CA GLY A 91 -5.45 11.82 16.02
C GLY A 91 -5.42 12.28 14.56
N PHE A 92 -5.49 11.35 13.60
CA PHE A 92 -5.42 11.65 12.18
C PHE A 92 -6.79 11.97 11.56
N ILE A 93 -7.85 11.30 12.02
CA ILE A 93 -9.16 11.28 11.34
C ILE A 93 -10.30 11.82 12.23
N GLY A 94 -10.09 11.92 13.54
CA GLY A 94 -11.10 12.34 14.50
C GLY A 94 -11.68 11.17 15.30
N SER A 95 -12.66 11.44 16.15
CA SER A 95 -13.12 10.53 17.19
C SER A 95 -14.41 9.76 16.88
N ASP A 96 -14.85 9.73 15.62
CA ASP A 96 -16.03 8.97 15.18
C ASP A 96 -15.74 7.45 15.27
N PRO A 97 -16.41 6.70 16.17
CA PRO A 97 -16.18 5.27 16.34
C PRO A 97 -16.48 4.45 15.08
N GLU A 98 -17.54 4.81 14.35
CA GLU A 98 -18.00 4.03 13.20
C GLU A 98 -17.00 4.13 12.05
N LEU A 99 -16.42 5.32 11.85
CA LEU A 99 -15.38 5.56 10.88
C LEU A 99 -14.08 4.80 11.23
N ILE A 100 -13.67 4.82 12.50
CA ILE A 100 -12.46 4.12 12.99
C ILE A 100 -12.57 2.62 12.74
N ASP A 101 -13.73 2.02 13.01
CA ASP A 101 -13.96 0.60 12.81
C ASP A 101 -13.90 0.20 11.33
N ARG A 102 -14.26 1.11 10.41
CA ARG A 102 -14.10 0.87 8.96
C ARG A 102 -12.67 1.07 8.45
N ILE A 103 -11.86 1.90 9.10
CA ILE A 103 -10.47 2.15 8.68
C ILE A 103 -9.56 0.96 9.00
N ARG A 104 -9.75 0.33 10.16
CA ARG A 104 -8.93 -0.81 10.63
C ARG A 104 -8.78 -1.94 9.60
N PRO A 105 -9.85 -2.51 9.02
CA PRO A 105 -9.71 -3.58 8.04
C PRO A 105 -8.97 -3.12 6.78
N VAL A 106 -9.15 -1.86 6.35
CA VAL A 106 -8.43 -1.30 5.21
C VAL A 106 -6.92 -1.23 5.49
N LEU A 107 -6.52 -0.77 6.68
CA LEU A 107 -5.12 -0.74 7.10
C LEU A 107 -4.53 -2.16 7.18
N LEU A 108 -5.31 -3.13 7.65
CA LEU A 108 -4.89 -4.52 7.75
C LEU A 108 -4.62 -5.14 6.37
N VAL A 109 -5.55 -4.97 5.43
CA VAL A 109 -5.34 -5.41 4.02
C VAL A 109 -4.14 -4.70 3.39
N CYS A 110 -3.93 -3.42 3.71
CA CYS A 110 -2.82 -2.63 3.18
C CYS A 110 -1.50 -2.81 3.94
N THR A 111 -1.42 -3.73 4.90
CA THR A 111 -0.23 -3.89 5.74
C THR A 111 1.02 -4.24 4.92
N LEU A 112 0.88 -5.07 3.88
CA LEU A 112 2.01 -5.46 3.02
C LEU A 112 2.40 -4.41 1.97
N GLN A 113 1.62 -3.33 1.86
CA GLN A 113 1.82 -2.32 0.83
C GLN A 113 3.24 -1.70 0.89
N PRO A 114 3.74 -1.22 2.04
CA PRO A 114 5.07 -0.62 2.12
C PRO A 114 6.19 -1.58 1.70
N LEU A 115 6.06 -2.87 2.00
CA LEU A 115 7.02 -3.88 1.57
C LEU A 115 7.06 -3.99 0.03
N PHE A 116 5.90 -4.06 -0.62
CA PHE A 116 5.82 -4.07 -2.07
C PHE A 116 6.43 -2.80 -2.68
N VAL A 117 6.13 -1.63 -2.12
CA VAL A 117 6.70 -0.35 -2.62
C VAL A 117 8.21 -0.29 -2.41
N ALA A 118 8.73 -0.78 -1.28
CA ALA A 118 10.17 -0.87 -1.07
C ALA A 118 10.86 -1.75 -2.13
N ILE A 119 10.29 -2.92 -2.45
CA ILE A 119 10.82 -3.83 -3.47
C ILE A 119 10.80 -3.17 -4.86
N LEU A 120 9.72 -2.46 -5.20
CA LEU A 120 9.61 -1.74 -6.46
C LEU A 120 10.64 -0.60 -6.55
N ASN A 121 10.78 0.20 -5.49
CA ASN A 121 11.81 1.24 -5.40
C ASN A 121 13.22 0.65 -5.54
N ALA A 122 13.45 -0.55 -5.00
CA ALA A 122 14.71 -1.24 -5.16
C ALA A 122 14.98 -1.67 -6.60
N ALA A 123 13.99 -2.31 -7.26
CA ALA A 123 14.08 -2.66 -8.67
C ALA A 123 14.34 -1.43 -9.56
N GLN A 124 13.64 -0.32 -9.30
CA GLN A 124 13.90 0.95 -9.98
C GLN A 124 15.30 1.47 -9.71
N GLY A 125 15.80 1.34 -8.48
CA GLY A 125 17.16 1.74 -8.10
C GLY A 125 18.23 1.00 -8.89
N PHE A 126 18.10 -0.32 -9.03
CA PHE A 126 19.00 -1.15 -9.82
C PHE A 126 18.95 -0.81 -11.31
N LEU A 127 17.75 -0.59 -11.87
CA LEU A 127 17.62 -0.22 -13.28
C LEU A 127 18.23 1.16 -13.58
N VAL A 128 18.06 2.12 -12.67
CA VAL A 128 18.64 3.46 -12.82
C VAL A 128 20.16 3.44 -12.67
N SER A 129 20.71 2.66 -11.72
CA SER A 129 22.17 2.55 -11.56
C SER A 129 22.84 1.95 -12.79
N ASP A 130 22.14 1.07 -13.50
CA ASP A 130 22.65 0.40 -14.70
C ASP A 130 22.33 1.20 -16.00
N GLY A 131 21.87 2.45 -15.88
CA GLY A 131 21.58 3.34 -17.02
C GLY A 131 20.31 3.02 -17.82
N ARG A 132 19.49 2.06 -17.37
CA ARG A 132 18.28 1.57 -18.07
C ARG A 132 17.01 2.32 -17.66
N THR A 133 16.98 3.63 -17.89
CA THR A 133 15.84 4.50 -17.50
C THR A 133 14.54 4.18 -18.24
N GLY A 134 14.59 3.61 -19.45
CA GLY A 134 13.40 3.20 -20.21
C GLY A 134 12.59 2.08 -19.53
N SER A 135 13.24 1.16 -18.83
CA SER A 135 12.59 0.03 -18.13
C SER A 135 11.99 0.41 -16.77
N VAL A 136 12.32 1.58 -16.23
CA VAL A 136 11.79 2.09 -14.94
C VAL A 136 10.27 2.31 -15.02
N ASN A 137 9.78 2.72 -16.19
CA ASN A 137 8.33 2.83 -16.42
C ASN A 137 7.66 1.46 -16.24
N LEU A 138 8.21 0.39 -16.83
CA LEU A 138 7.61 -0.95 -16.75
C LEU A 138 7.52 -1.48 -15.31
N ALA A 139 8.56 -1.24 -14.50
CA ALA A 139 8.54 -1.57 -13.07
C ALA A 139 7.44 -0.78 -12.31
N THR A 140 7.26 0.49 -12.66
CA THR A 140 6.17 1.33 -12.12
C THR A 140 4.79 0.80 -12.53
N TRP A 141 4.66 0.32 -13.77
CA TRP A 141 3.44 -0.28 -14.30
C TRP A 141 3.04 -1.57 -13.59
N LEU A 142 3.98 -2.50 -13.38
CA LEU A 142 3.72 -3.76 -12.68
C LEU A 142 3.37 -3.53 -11.20
N GLY A 143 4.11 -2.63 -10.55
CA GLY A 143 3.91 -2.34 -9.14
C GLY A 143 2.62 -1.62 -8.81
N THR A 144 2.24 -0.64 -9.64
CA THR A 144 1.02 0.13 -9.39
C THR A 144 -0.19 -0.56 -10.00
N GLY A 145 -0.11 -1.15 -11.18
CA GLY A 145 -1.26 -1.79 -11.84
C GLY A 145 -1.72 -3.08 -11.17
N GLY A 146 -0.79 -3.95 -10.76
CA GLY A 146 -1.13 -5.27 -10.19
C GLY A 146 -1.71 -5.22 -8.78
N GLY A 147 -1.20 -4.34 -7.92
CA GLY A 147 -1.64 -4.23 -6.53
C GLY A 147 -3.09 -3.76 -6.36
N TRP A 148 -3.54 -2.84 -7.22
CA TRP A 148 -4.92 -2.32 -7.15
C TRP A 148 -5.96 -3.33 -7.63
N LEU A 149 -5.63 -4.18 -8.62
CA LEU A 149 -6.52 -5.22 -9.11
C LEU A 149 -6.73 -6.34 -8.08
N LEU A 150 -5.70 -6.67 -7.29
CA LEU A 150 -5.81 -7.65 -6.22
C LEU A 150 -6.72 -7.18 -5.08
N VAL A 151 -6.63 -5.91 -4.68
CA VAL A 151 -7.54 -5.35 -3.64
C VAL A 151 -8.99 -5.32 -4.13
N ALA A 152 -9.21 -4.99 -5.41
CA ALA A 152 -10.54 -5.06 -6.03
C ALA A 152 -11.07 -6.51 -6.08
N TRP A 153 -10.20 -7.49 -6.36
CA TRP A 153 -10.56 -8.91 -6.40
C TRP A 153 -10.87 -9.47 -5.01
N VAL A 154 -10.11 -9.10 -3.98
CA VAL A 154 -10.38 -9.48 -2.59
C VAL A 154 -11.72 -8.90 -2.10
N GLY A 155 -12.01 -7.62 -2.38
CA GLY A 155 -13.29 -6.99 -2.02
C GLY A 155 -14.51 -7.55 -2.78
N VAL A 156 -14.31 -8.15 -3.95
CA VAL A 156 -15.37 -8.83 -4.72
C VAL A 156 -15.50 -10.31 -4.29
N SER A 157 -14.41 -10.97 -3.91
CA SER A 157 -14.42 -12.38 -3.50
C SER A 157 -15.00 -12.60 -2.10
N ASP A 158 -14.97 -11.60 -1.21
CA ASP A 158 -15.75 -11.63 0.05
C ASP A 158 -17.28 -11.70 -0.17
N ARG A 159 -17.77 -11.39 -1.39
CA ARG A 159 -19.18 -11.57 -1.76
C ARG A 159 -19.51 -12.98 -2.27
N ALA A 160 -18.51 -13.83 -2.55
CA ALA A 160 -18.74 -15.18 -3.04
C ALA A 160 -19.01 -16.21 -1.92
N GLY A 161 -18.84 -15.82 -0.65
CA GLY A 161 -19.11 -16.67 0.52
C GLY A 161 -20.55 -16.59 1.06
N TRP A 162 -21.43 -15.79 0.45
CA TRP A 162 -22.83 -15.59 0.89
C TRP A 162 -23.84 -16.02 -0.19
N GLY A 163 -23.49 -17.04 -0.96
CA GLY A 163 -24.37 -17.69 -1.94
C GLY A 163 -24.75 -19.12 -1.57
N GLY A 164 -24.67 -19.47 -0.28
CA GLY A 164 -25.03 -20.78 0.26
C GLY A 164 -26.25 -20.69 1.16
N GLU A 165 -27.36 -21.22 0.64
CA GLU A 165 -28.56 -21.70 1.33
C GLU A 165 -29.63 -20.69 1.77
N ALA A 166 -30.78 -20.85 1.10
CA ALA A 166 -32.17 -20.47 1.42
C ALA A 166 -32.57 -18.99 1.38
#